data_AF-A0A962QXN6-F1
#
_entry.id   AF-A0A962QXN6-F1
#
_cell.length_a   1.000
_cell.length_b   1.000
_cell.length_c   1.000
_cell.angle_alpha   90.00
_cell.angle_beta   90.00
_cell.angle_gamma   90.00
#
_symmetry.space_group_name_H-M   'P 1'
#
loop_
_entity.id
_entity.type
_entity.pdbx_description
1 polymer ?
#
loop_
_entity_poly.entity_id
_entity_poly.type
_entity_poly.pdbx_seq_one_letter_code
_entity_poly.pdbx_strand_id
1 'polypeptide(L)'
;MKTLYAEHRHIASVMQLLAEQLAAIEAGEPADSHVIYETMDYMVTWPDRYHHPREDLIYSRAAELDAGLADSVDTLQRDHDNTAAAGRQVLEDIEGWRDGDVSAASLVKKGRAYIDHMYSHMNSEEELVFPQIESTLGAEDWRELAEDDHLRPVGDPVFGYRVQREYRNLARKLRRNIRRGVERGTLVEWLSVEALMESLDVLAMARESVRGSASDHLRAAWDDGVEMFRESALTAPWRCAGNNVRLGRRLLQEVAEISRDALEDLSRVNRERKARIDLMDS
;
A
#
# COMPACT_ATOMS: atom_id res chain seq x y z
N MET A 1 12.64 -2.98 5.21
CA MET A 1 12.47 -1.52 5.01
C MET A 1 11.64 -1.14 3.79
N LYS A 2 12.05 -1.43 2.55
CA LYS A 2 11.28 -1.00 1.34
C LYS A 2 9.79 -1.35 1.37
N THR A 3 9.44 -2.52 1.89
CA THR A 3 8.04 -2.95 2.06
C THR A 3 7.29 -2.03 3.02
N LEU A 4 7.83 -1.75 4.21
CA LEU A 4 7.19 -0.87 5.21
C LEU A 4 6.87 0.52 4.65
N TYR A 5 7.84 1.15 3.99
CA TYR A 5 7.61 2.43 3.31
C TYR A 5 6.50 2.34 2.23
N ALA A 6 6.38 1.23 1.52
CA ALA A 6 5.30 1.06 0.54
C ALA A 6 3.93 0.93 1.24
N GLU A 7 3.89 0.24 2.37
CA GLU A 7 2.70 0.08 3.21
C GLU A 7 2.26 1.41 3.82
N HIS A 8 3.19 2.23 4.31
CA HIS A 8 2.89 3.61 4.76
C HIS A 8 2.26 4.47 3.66
N ARG A 9 2.71 4.34 2.40
CA ARG A 9 2.08 5.04 1.27
C ARG A 9 0.64 4.58 1.04
N HIS A 10 0.37 3.28 1.20
CA HIS A 10 -0.98 2.74 1.10
C HIS A 10 -1.87 3.26 2.24
N ILE A 11 -1.38 3.19 3.48
CA ILE A 11 -2.06 3.70 4.67
C ILE A 11 -2.35 5.20 4.52
N ALA A 12 -1.36 6.00 4.12
CA ALA A 12 -1.53 7.43 3.87
C ALA A 12 -2.59 7.72 2.80
N SER A 13 -2.65 6.92 1.73
CA SER A 13 -3.67 7.07 0.68
C SER A 13 -5.09 6.80 1.22
N VAL A 14 -5.24 5.79 2.07
CA VAL A 14 -6.51 5.45 2.73
C VAL A 14 -6.92 6.55 3.74
N MET A 15 -5.96 7.06 4.52
CA MET A 15 -6.17 8.17 5.47
C MET A 15 -6.55 9.48 4.79
N GLN A 16 -5.92 9.80 3.66
CA GLN A 16 -6.30 10.97 2.86
C GLN A 16 -7.75 10.87 2.38
N LEU A 17 -8.18 9.69 1.91
CA LEU A 17 -9.56 9.48 1.52
C LEU A 17 -10.52 9.63 2.71
N LEU A 18 -10.17 9.13 3.90
CA LEU A 18 -10.97 9.35 5.10
C LEU A 18 -11.09 10.84 5.43
N ALA A 19 -9.98 11.57 5.40
CA ALA A 19 -9.96 13.01 5.66
C ALA A 19 -10.92 13.79 4.74
N GLU A 20 -10.93 13.45 3.44
CA GLU A 20 -11.86 14.04 2.48
C GLU A 20 -13.33 13.71 2.79
N GLN A 21 -13.62 12.47 3.19
CA GLN A 21 -14.98 12.08 3.56
C GLN A 21 -15.45 12.77 4.84
N LEU A 22 -14.58 12.90 5.85
CA LEU A 22 -14.89 13.64 7.08
C LEU A 22 -15.10 15.12 6.83
N ALA A 23 -14.29 15.74 5.95
CA ALA A 23 -14.47 17.12 5.54
C ALA A 23 -15.82 17.34 4.82
N ALA A 24 -16.23 16.40 3.97
CA ALA A 24 -17.56 16.44 3.33
C ALA A 24 -18.69 16.36 4.37
N ILE A 25 -18.59 15.47 5.37
CA ILE A 25 -19.56 15.39 6.48
C ILE A 25 -19.65 16.72 7.23
N GLU A 26 -18.51 17.31 7.57
CA GLU A 26 -18.42 18.58 8.30
C GLU A 26 -19.05 19.74 7.52
N ALA A 27 -18.88 19.77 6.20
CA ALA A 27 -19.46 20.76 5.30
C ALA A 27 -20.95 20.52 4.99
N GLY A 28 -21.55 19.42 5.46
CA GLY A 28 -22.90 19.01 5.08
C GLY A 28 -23.02 18.56 3.62
N GLU A 29 -21.90 18.22 2.99
CA GLU A 29 -21.83 17.70 1.63
C GLU A 29 -22.07 16.17 1.61
N PRO A 30 -22.43 15.60 0.44
CA PRO A 30 -22.60 14.16 0.32
C PRO A 30 -21.30 13.39 0.60
N ALA A 31 -21.29 12.60 1.68
CA ALA A 31 -20.23 11.67 2.02
C ALA A 31 -20.69 10.21 1.76
N ASP A 32 -19.77 9.37 1.32
CA ASP A 32 -20.04 7.96 1.03
C ASP A 32 -19.81 7.13 2.30
N SER A 33 -20.88 6.92 3.07
CA SER A 33 -20.82 6.21 4.36
C SER A 33 -20.28 4.78 4.25
N HIS A 34 -20.44 4.13 3.11
CA HIS A 34 -19.90 2.79 2.88
C HIS A 34 -18.39 2.84 2.64
N VAL A 35 -17.89 3.82 1.89
CA VAL A 35 -16.44 4.03 1.74
C VAL A 35 -15.79 4.39 3.07
N ILE A 36 -16.43 5.24 3.89
CA ILE A 36 -15.92 5.59 5.23
C ILE A 36 -15.76 4.32 6.09
N TYR A 37 -16.77 3.45 6.07
CA TYR A 37 -16.71 2.17 6.76
C TYR A 37 -15.59 1.28 6.20
N GLU A 38 -15.53 1.04 4.88
CA GLU A 38 -14.49 0.19 4.28
C GLU A 38 -13.07 0.72 4.55
N THR A 39 -12.90 2.05 4.60
CA THR A 39 -11.62 2.69 4.97
C THR A 39 -11.21 2.32 6.39
N MET A 40 -12.09 2.50 7.37
CA MET A 40 -11.72 2.19 8.76
C MET A 40 -11.67 0.70 9.05
N ASP A 41 -12.51 -0.10 8.41
CA ASP A 41 -12.44 -1.56 8.44
C ASP A 41 -11.08 -2.05 7.92
N TYR A 42 -10.57 -1.48 6.81
CA TYR A 42 -9.22 -1.76 6.33
C TYR A 42 -8.17 -1.40 7.39
N MET A 43 -8.26 -0.20 7.99
CA MET A 43 -7.27 0.28 8.96
C MET A 43 -7.18 -0.54 10.24
N VAL A 44 -8.29 -1.08 10.72
CA VAL A 44 -8.31 -1.91 11.96
C VAL A 44 -8.11 -3.39 11.69
N THR A 45 -7.97 -3.79 10.43
CA THR A 45 -7.81 -5.20 10.05
C THR A 45 -6.45 -5.48 9.44
N TRP A 46 -6.04 -4.74 8.41
CA TRP A 46 -4.85 -5.07 7.66
C TRP A 46 -3.57 -4.55 8.33
N PRO A 47 -3.46 -3.25 8.71
CA PRO A 47 -2.30 -2.77 9.44
C PRO A 47 -2.04 -3.54 10.73
N ASP A 48 -3.05 -3.68 11.58
CA ASP A 48 -2.95 -4.37 12.87
C ASP A 48 -2.60 -5.86 12.76
N ARG A 49 -2.95 -6.51 11.65
CA ARG A 49 -2.71 -7.95 11.47
C ARG A 49 -1.39 -8.26 10.76
N TYR A 50 -0.88 -7.34 9.95
CA TYR A 50 0.24 -7.63 9.06
C TYR A 50 1.35 -6.58 9.07
N HIS A 51 1.02 -5.30 9.17
CA HIS A 51 1.98 -4.21 9.13
C HIS A 51 2.65 -4.02 10.49
N HIS A 52 1.89 -3.70 11.54
CA HIS A 52 2.46 -3.48 12.89
C HIS A 52 3.19 -4.73 13.40
N PRO A 53 2.67 -5.98 13.27
CA PRO A 53 3.42 -7.16 13.70
C PRO A 53 4.75 -7.35 12.94
N ARG A 54 4.83 -6.88 11.69
CA ARG A 54 6.07 -6.93 10.91
C ARG A 54 7.08 -5.90 11.42
N GLU A 55 6.62 -4.70 11.78
CA GLU A 55 7.43 -3.68 12.42
C GLU A 55 7.94 -4.16 13.77
N ASP A 56 7.05 -4.67 14.61
CA ASP A 56 7.38 -5.15 15.96
C ASP A 56 8.49 -6.22 15.93
N LEU A 57 8.46 -7.13 14.96
CA LEU A 57 9.51 -8.15 14.77
C LEU A 57 10.86 -7.53 14.38
N ILE A 58 10.85 -6.60 13.42
CA ILE A 58 12.08 -5.92 12.97
C ILE A 58 12.65 -5.05 14.10
N TYR A 59 11.78 -4.35 14.82
CA TYR A 59 12.11 -3.46 15.92
C TYR A 59 12.72 -4.22 17.09
N SER A 60 12.10 -5.35 17.45
CA SER A 60 12.59 -6.23 18.51
C SER A 60 13.99 -6.74 18.18
N ARG A 61 14.24 -7.17 16.94
CA ARG A 61 15.56 -7.61 16.52
C ARG A 61 16.60 -6.48 16.58
N ALA A 62 16.23 -5.27 16.19
CA ALA A 62 17.14 -4.13 16.29
C ALA A 62 17.47 -3.76 17.75
N ALA A 63 16.48 -3.82 18.65
CA ALA A 63 16.65 -3.56 20.08
C ALA A 63 17.51 -4.62 20.80
N GLU A 64 17.53 -5.87 20.30
CA GLU A 64 18.46 -6.90 20.80
C GLU A 64 19.94 -6.53 20.54
N LEU A 65 20.20 -5.80 19.45
CA LEU A 65 21.55 -5.44 19.01
C LEU A 65 21.99 -4.05 19.49
N ASP A 66 21.05 -3.13 19.65
CA ASP A 66 21.30 -1.78 20.18
C ASP A 66 20.32 -1.45 21.30
N ALA A 67 20.81 -1.48 22.55
CA ALA A 67 20.03 -1.11 23.72
C ALA A 67 19.52 0.34 23.69
N GLY A 68 20.13 1.22 22.88
CA GLY A 68 19.64 2.59 22.66
C GLY A 68 18.31 2.65 21.93
N LEU A 69 17.91 1.57 21.25
CA LEU A 69 16.61 1.46 20.57
C LEU A 69 15.48 0.98 21.48
N ALA A 70 15.79 0.36 22.62
CA ALA A 70 14.79 -0.34 23.43
C ALA A 70 13.62 0.55 23.87
N ASP A 71 13.91 1.77 24.35
CA ASP A 71 12.89 2.71 24.81
C ASP A 71 12.00 3.22 23.66
N SER A 72 12.59 3.48 22.48
CA SER A 72 11.85 3.91 21.28
C SER A 72 10.94 2.79 20.76
N VAL A 73 11.44 1.56 20.73
CA VAL A 73 10.68 0.38 20.30
C VAL A 73 9.51 0.09 21.24
N ASP A 74 9.76 0.09 22.55
CA ASP A 74 8.72 -0.11 23.56
C ASP A 74 7.66 1.01 23.54
N THR A 75 8.06 2.25 23.21
CA THR A 75 7.12 3.35 23.01
C THR A 75 6.25 3.13 21.78
N LEU A 76 6.83 2.77 20.62
CA LEU A 76 6.09 2.53 19.38
C LEU A 76 5.17 1.31 19.45
N GLN A 77 5.61 0.23 20.08
CA GLN A 77 4.78 -0.96 20.30
C GLN A 77 3.52 -0.64 21.11
N ARG A 78 3.65 0.17 22.17
CA ARG A 78 2.48 0.67 22.90
C ARG A 78 1.62 1.60 22.05
N ASP A 79 2.23 2.36 21.15
CA ASP A 79 1.53 3.23 20.23
C ASP A 79 0.72 2.44 19.19
N HIS A 80 1.22 1.30 18.71
CA HIS A 80 0.45 0.34 17.89
C HIS A 80 -0.81 -0.13 18.62
N ASP A 81 -0.68 -0.55 19.88
CA ASP A 81 -1.82 -1.00 20.69
C ASP A 81 -2.86 0.12 20.89
N ASN A 82 -2.40 1.33 21.19
CA ASN A 82 -3.26 2.51 21.37
C ASN A 82 -3.95 2.89 20.07
N THR A 83 -3.22 2.89 18.95
CA THR A 83 -3.71 3.16 17.60
C THR A 83 -4.79 2.15 17.21
N ALA A 84 -4.53 0.85 17.42
CA ALA A 84 -5.48 -0.21 17.14
C ALA A 84 -6.77 -0.05 17.95
N ALA A 85 -6.65 0.32 19.24
CA ALA A 85 -7.82 0.59 20.09
C ALA A 85 -8.61 1.83 19.63
N ALA A 86 -7.91 2.93 19.30
CA ALA A 86 -8.53 4.15 18.79
C ALA A 86 -9.23 3.92 17.44
N GLY A 87 -8.60 3.16 16.54
CA GLY A 87 -9.15 2.80 15.24
C GLY A 87 -10.45 2.00 15.38
N ARG A 88 -10.49 1.00 16.27
CA ARG A 88 -11.72 0.25 16.57
C ARG A 88 -12.82 1.15 17.10
N GLN A 89 -12.49 2.09 17.98
CA GLN A 89 -13.47 3.04 18.49
C GLN A 89 -14.05 3.93 17.38
N VAL A 90 -13.22 4.38 16.44
CA VAL A 90 -13.68 5.16 15.28
C VAL A 90 -14.56 4.31 14.36
N LEU A 91 -14.24 3.02 14.16
CA LEU A 91 -15.09 2.12 13.39
C LEU A 91 -16.49 1.96 14.03
N GLU A 92 -16.56 1.77 15.35
CA GLU A 92 -17.82 1.74 16.10
C GLU A 92 -18.58 3.07 15.98
N ASP A 93 -17.88 4.22 16.04
CA ASP A 93 -18.50 5.53 15.85
C ASP A 93 -19.07 5.71 14.43
N ILE A 94 -18.44 5.11 13.41
CA ILE A 94 -18.95 5.10 12.03
C ILE A 94 -20.24 4.29 11.93
N GLU A 95 -20.29 3.11 12.57
CA GLU A 95 -21.50 2.29 12.62
C GLU A 95 -22.62 3.03 13.34
N GLY A 96 -22.35 3.57 14.53
CA GLY A 96 -23.32 4.36 15.28
C GLY A 96 -23.77 5.64 14.53
N TRP A 97 -22.90 6.25 13.74
CA TRP A 97 -23.27 7.40 12.90
C TRP A 97 -24.22 6.99 11.77
N ARG A 98 -24.03 5.81 11.17
CA ARG A 98 -24.92 5.26 10.14
C ARG A 98 -26.30 4.91 10.68
N ASP A 99 -26.38 4.50 11.95
CA ASP A 99 -27.62 4.18 12.64
C ASP A 99 -28.31 5.41 13.25
N GLY A 100 -27.61 6.56 13.30
CA GLY A 100 -28.11 7.83 13.82
C GLY A 100 -27.87 8.04 15.32
N ASP A 101 -27.15 7.14 15.97
CA ASP A 101 -26.82 7.17 17.40
C ASP A 101 -25.60 8.06 17.70
N VAL A 102 -24.69 8.23 16.74
CA VAL A 102 -23.51 9.11 16.86
C VAL A 102 -23.68 10.33 15.96
N SER A 103 -23.41 11.52 16.53
CA SER A 103 -23.49 12.76 15.74
C SER A 103 -22.33 12.88 14.74
N ALA A 104 -22.61 13.49 13.59
CA ALA A 104 -21.60 13.81 12.58
C ALA A 104 -20.40 14.57 13.17
N ALA A 105 -20.65 15.54 14.06
CA ALA A 105 -19.60 16.31 14.72
C ALA A 105 -18.69 15.44 15.61
N SER A 106 -19.26 14.46 16.32
CA SER A 106 -18.48 13.51 17.14
C SER A 106 -17.60 12.62 16.26
N LEU A 107 -18.18 12.06 15.20
CA LEU A 107 -17.45 11.23 14.24
C LEU A 107 -16.28 12.00 13.59
N VAL A 108 -16.54 13.20 13.07
CA VAL A 108 -15.50 14.04 12.44
C VAL A 108 -14.37 14.34 13.41
N LYS A 109 -14.69 14.74 14.64
CA LYS A 109 -13.68 15.06 15.65
C LYS A 109 -12.77 13.87 15.94
N LYS A 110 -13.35 12.69 16.22
CA LYS A 110 -12.58 11.49 16.57
C LYS A 110 -11.82 10.93 15.37
N GLY A 111 -12.44 10.93 14.19
CA GLY A 111 -11.79 10.49 12.95
C GLY A 111 -10.59 11.37 12.58
N ARG A 112 -10.68 12.70 12.73
CA ARG A 112 -9.53 13.60 12.52
C ARG A 112 -8.40 13.33 13.52
N ALA A 113 -8.75 13.16 14.81
CA ALA A 113 -7.75 12.83 15.83
C ALA A 113 -7.01 11.51 15.54
N TYR A 114 -7.73 10.49 15.03
CA TYR A 114 -7.11 9.24 14.58
C TYR A 114 -6.16 9.44 13.40
N ILE A 115 -6.57 10.21 12.38
CA ILE A 115 -5.73 10.52 11.21
C ILE A 115 -4.46 11.26 11.63
N ASP A 116 -4.59 12.29 12.47
CA ASP A 116 -3.45 13.08 12.95
C ASP A 116 -2.45 12.21 13.72
N HIS A 117 -2.97 11.28 14.54
CA HIS A 117 -2.15 10.32 15.26
C HIS A 117 -1.41 9.36 14.32
N MET A 118 -2.11 8.75 13.34
CA MET A 118 -1.48 7.87 12.35
C MET A 118 -0.34 8.53 11.58
N TYR A 119 -0.53 9.80 11.16
CA TYR A 119 0.55 10.53 10.48
C TYR A 119 1.71 10.83 11.41
N SER A 120 1.44 11.25 12.65
CA SER A 120 2.50 11.46 13.65
C SER A 120 3.28 10.18 13.95
N HIS A 121 2.57 9.05 14.01
CA HIS A 121 3.15 7.73 14.22
C HIS A 121 4.11 7.36 13.08
N MET A 122 3.61 7.26 11.84
CA MET A 122 4.42 6.91 10.67
C MET A 122 5.60 7.86 10.46
N ASN A 123 5.43 9.16 10.70
CA ASN A 123 6.53 10.13 10.59
C ASN A 123 7.61 9.86 11.64
N SER A 124 7.24 9.51 12.87
CA SER A 124 8.20 9.18 13.93
C SER A 124 9.01 7.93 13.57
N GLU A 125 8.36 6.94 12.98
CA GLU A 125 9.02 5.73 12.50
C GLU A 125 10.00 6.03 11.36
N GLU A 126 9.54 6.73 10.32
CA GLU A 126 10.33 7.01 9.13
C GLU A 126 11.52 7.95 9.39
N GLU A 127 11.35 8.95 10.25
CA GLU A 127 12.39 9.96 10.53
C GLU A 127 13.39 9.51 11.60
N LEU A 128 12.95 8.73 12.60
CA LEU A 128 13.76 8.42 13.77
C LEU A 128 14.17 6.96 13.84
N VAL A 129 13.23 6.03 13.62
CA VAL A 129 13.43 4.61 13.96
C VAL A 129 13.96 3.81 12.77
N PHE A 130 13.38 3.98 11.58
CA PHE A 130 13.82 3.30 10.37
C PHE A 130 15.30 3.56 10.04
N PRO A 131 15.84 4.80 10.11
CA PRO A 131 17.26 5.03 9.86
C PRO A 131 18.17 4.31 10.86
N GLN A 132 17.75 4.24 12.13
CA GLN A 132 18.51 3.56 13.17
C GLN A 132 18.51 2.04 12.94
N ILE A 133 17.36 1.45 12.60
CA ILE A 133 17.24 0.04 12.22
C ILE A 133 18.14 -0.29 11.03
N GLU A 134 18.14 0.54 9.98
CA GLU A 134 19.00 0.34 8.82
C GLU A 134 20.49 0.46 9.15
N SER A 135 20.85 1.24 10.16
CA SER A 135 22.23 1.36 10.64
C SER A 135 22.66 0.21 11.56
N THR A 136 21.71 -0.40 12.28
CA THR A 136 21.94 -1.45 13.27
C THR A 136 21.91 -2.85 12.66
N LEU A 137 20.94 -3.14 11.78
CA LEU A 137 20.73 -4.48 11.24
C LEU A 137 21.68 -4.79 10.07
N GLY A 138 22.46 -5.86 10.22
CA GLY A 138 23.37 -6.36 9.20
C GLY A 138 22.69 -7.32 8.20
N ALA A 139 23.44 -7.73 7.17
CA ALA A 139 22.95 -8.64 6.14
C ALA A 139 22.63 -10.08 6.66
N GLU A 140 23.14 -10.43 7.83
CA GLU A 140 22.80 -11.69 8.51
C GLU A 140 21.46 -11.56 9.24
N ASP A 141 21.24 -10.49 10.00
CA ASP A 141 19.97 -10.21 10.65
C ASP A 141 18.81 -10.14 9.65
N TRP A 142 19.02 -9.46 8.51
CA TRP A 142 18.02 -9.42 7.45
C TRP A 142 17.73 -10.78 6.82
N ARG A 143 18.70 -11.70 6.80
CA ARG A 143 18.47 -13.07 6.34
C ARG A 143 17.67 -13.87 7.35
N GLU A 144 18.02 -13.79 8.64
CA GLU A 144 17.29 -14.46 9.72
C GLU A 144 15.85 -13.98 9.78
N LEU A 145 15.63 -12.66 9.76
CA LEU A 145 14.31 -12.06 9.71
C LEU A 145 13.50 -12.55 8.49
N ALA A 146 14.12 -12.68 7.32
CA ALA A 146 13.42 -13.13 6.12
C ALA A 146 12.94 -14.60 6.18
N GLU A 147 13.41 -15.39 7.15
CA GLU A 147 12.93 -16.76 7.40
C GLU A 147 11.63 -16.77 8.22
N ASP A 148 11.27 -15.66 8.88
CA ASP A 148 10.05 -15.55 9.66
C ASP A 148 8.80 -15.47 8.76
N ASP A 149 7.81 -16.32 9.04
CA ASP A 149 6.57 -16.42 8.27
C ASP A 149 5.72 -15.14 8.32
N HIS A 150 5.82 -14.36 9.40
CA HIS A 150 5.12 -13.07 9.55
C HIS A 150 5.71 -11.97 8.66
N LEU A 151 6.97 -12.11 8.24
CA LEU A 151 7.62 -11.19 7.30
C LEU A 151 7.35 -11.53 5.84
N ARG A 152 6.68 -12.65 5.56
CA ARG A 152 6.31 -13.01 4.19
C ARG A 152 5.36 -11.95 3.60
N PRO A 153 5.50 -11.64 2.30
CA PRO A 153 4.57 -10.75 1.62
C PRO A 153 3.14 -11.31 1.70
N VAL A 154 2.24 -10.49 2.24
CA VAL A 154 0.80 -10.76 2.25
C VAL A 154 0.15 -9.83 1.24
N GLY A 155 -0.79 -10.35 0.45
CA GLY A 155 -1.51 -9.54 -0.52
C GLY A 155 -2.36 -8.48 0.19
N ASP A 156 -2.11 -7.22 -0.14
CA ASP A 156 -2.94 -6.12 0.34
C ASP A 156 -4.36 -6.24 -0.25
N PRO A 157 -5.42 -6.17 0.57
CA PRO A 157 -6.80 -6.38 0.13
C PRO A 157 -7.36 -5.26 -0.76
N VAL A 158 -6.72 -4.08 -0.77
CA VAL A 158 -7.11 -2.87 -1.50
C VAL A 158 -6.15 -2.59 -2.66
N PHE A 159 -4.85 -2.70 -2.41
CA PHE A 159 -3.78 -2.31 -3.34
C PHE A 159 -3.13 -3.51 -4.06
N GLY A 160 -3.40 -4.74 -3.61
CA GLY A 160 -2.89 -5.95 -4.25
C GLY A 160 -3.54 -6.24 -5.61
N TYR A 161 -2.99 -7.25 -6.30
CA TYR A 161 -3.44 -7.66 -7.65
C TYR A 161 -4.95 -7.97 -7.71
N ARG A 162 -5.50 -8.58 -6.66
CA ARG A 162 -6.93 -8.84 -6.52
C ARG A 162 -7.49 -8.06 -5.33
N VAL A 163 -8.22 -7.01 -5.64
CA VAL A 163 -9.03 -6.30 -4.64
C VAL A 163 -10.07 -7.25 -4.06
N GLN A 164 -10.04 -7.43 -2.74
CA GLN A 164 -11.01 -8.24 -2.03
C GLN A 164 -12.41 -7.63 -2.15
N ARG A 165 -13.45 -8.47 -2.07
CA ARG A 165 -14.81 -8.08 -2.48
C ARG A 165 -15.36 -6.96 -1.60
N GLU A 166 -15.07 -7.04 -0.32
CA GLU A 166 -15.43 -6.14 0.76
C GLU A 166 -14.80 -4.74 0.63
N TYR A 167 -13.71 -4.56 -0.11
CA TYR A 167 -13.03 -3.25 -0.27
C TYR A 167 -13.12 -2.66 -1.68
N ARG A 168 -14.08 -3.12 -2.49
CA ARG A 168 -14.21 -2.68 -3.89
C ARG A 168 -14.63 -1.23 -4.01
N ASN A 169 -15.38 -0.68 -3.05
CA ASN A 169 -15.83 0.71 -3.14
C ASN A 169 -14.70 1.66 -2.74
N LEU A 170 -13.97 1.32 -1.68
CA LEU A 170 -12.72 1.95 -1.25
C LEU A 170 -11.72 1.98 -2.41
N ALA A 171 -11.35 0.84 -2.98
CA ALA A 171 -10.38 0.77 -4.07
C ALA A 171 -10.84 1.59 -5.30
N ARG A 172 -12.13 1.58 -5.63
CA ARG A 172 -12.68 2.39 -6.73
C ARG A 172 -12.63 3.88 -6.42
N LYS A 173 -12.84 4.28 -5.16
CA LYS A 173 -12.78 5.68 -4.74
C LYS A 173 -11.33 6.18 -4.73
N LEU A 174 -10.39 5.43 -4.18
CA LEU A 174 -8.95 5.73 -4.20
C LEU A 174 -8.45 5.96 -5.62
N ARG A 175 -8.72 5.04 -6.55
CA ARG A 175 -8.32 5.18 -7.97
C ARG A 175 -8.89 6.45 -8.63
N ARG A 176 -10.10 6.88 -8.25
CA ARG A 176 -10.71 8.12 -8.76
C ARG A 176 -10.09 9.36 -8.13
N ASN A 177 -9.75 9.33 -6.85
CA ASN A 177 -9.14 10.45 -6.15
C ASN A 177 -7.71 10.71 -6.64
N ILE A 178 -6.90 9.67 -6.79
CA ILE A 178 -5.55 9.76 -7.37
C ILE A 178 -5.62 10.41 -8.75
N ARG A 179 -6.54 9.95 -9.61
CA ARG A 179 -6.76 10.55 -10.93
C ARG A 179 -7.13 12.03 -10.87
N ARG A 180 -7.97 12.45 -9.92
CA ARG A 180 -8.37 13.86 -9.75
C ARG A 180 -7.25 14.74 -9.20
N GLY A 181 -6.40 14.21 -8.33
CA GLY A 181 -5.22 14.91 -7.82
C GLY A 181 -4.25 15.24 -8.95
N VAL A 182 -4.00 14.26 -9.82
CA VAL A 182 -3.21 14.44 -11.06
C VAL A 182 -3.86 15.47 -11.99
N GLU A 183 -5.19 15.43 -12.17
CA GLU A 183 -5.92 16.36 -13.05
C GLU A 183 -6.01 17.81 -12.51
N ARG A 184 -5.89 18.06 -11.19
CA ARG A 184 -6.10 19.39 -10.59
C ARG A 184 -4.83 20.18 -10.26
N GLY A 185 -3.63 19.61 -10.37
CA GLY A 185 -2.37 20.34 -10.14
C GLY A 185 -2.28 21.10 -8.80
N THR A 186 -3.03 20.69 -7.78
CA THR A 186 -3.12 21.37 -6.49
C THR A 186 -2.01 20.86 -5.57
N LEU A 187 -0.79 21.23 -5.92
CA LEU A 187 0.45 20.99 -5.19
C LEU A 187 1.05 22.35 -4.83
N VAL A 188 0.55 23.00 -3.79
CA VAL A 188 1.05 24.34 -3.41
C VAL A 188 1.69 24.39 -2.02
N GLU A 189 1.83 23.29 -1.28
CA GLU A 189 2.54 23.36 0.01
C GLU A 189 3.55 22.26 0.37
N TRP A 190 3.67 21.17 -0.40
CA TRP A 190 4.52 20.03 0.01
C TRP A 190 5.64 19.66 -1.00
N LEU A 191 6.03 20.60 -1.86
CA LEU A 191 7.02 20.38 -2.93
C LEU A 191 8.48 20.46 -2.45
N SER A 192 9.11 19.31 -2.23
CA SER A 192 10.54 19.15 -2.56
C SER A 192 10.96 17.73 -2.98
N VAL A 193 10.17 16.69 -2.65
CA VAL A 193 10.53 15.28 -2.94
C VAL A 193 9.70 14.66 -4.09
N GLU A 194 8.52 15.20 -4.39
CA GLU A 194 7.52 14.51 -5.22
C GLU A 194 7.80 14.50 -6.74
N ALA A 195 8.52 15.48 -7.27
CA ALA A 195 8.82 15.56 -8.72
C ALA A 195 9.77 14.43 -9.21
N LEU A 196 10.50 13.79 -8.29
CA LEU A 196 11.27 12.57 -8.56
C LEU A 196 10.46 11.30 -8.27
N MET A 197 9.50 11.36 -7.34
CA MET A 197 8.68 10.21 -6.94
C MET A 197 7.65 9.83 -8.01
N GLU A 198 6.99 10.79 -8.69
CA GLU A 198 5.97 10.46 -9.70
C GLU A 198 6.48 9.57 -10.85
N SER A 199 7.73 9.78 -11.29
CA SER A 199 8.35 8.91 -12.32
C SER A 199 8.85 7.58 -11.74
N LEU A 200 9.28 7.58 -10.48
CA LEU A 200 9.73 6.38 -9.78
C LEU A 200 8.57 5.46 -9.40
N ASP A 201 7.40 6.00 -9.05
CA ASP A 201 6.20 5.24 -8.72
C ASP A 201 5.60 4.57 -9.95
N VAL A 202 5.52 5.27 -11.09
CA VAL A 202 5.10 4.66 -12.37
C VAL A 202 6.04 3.51 -12.76
N LEU A 203 7.35 3.70 -12.58
CA LEU A 203 8.35 2.66 -12.83
C LEU A 203 8.31 1.53 -11.80
N ALA A 204 8.02 1.82 -10.52
CA ALA A 204 7.90 0.83 -9.45
C ALA A 204 6.64 -0.03 -9.64
N MET A 205 5.50 0.58 -9.93
CA MET A 205 4.25 -0.10 -10.28
C MET A 205 4.42 -0.96 -11.54
N ALA A 206 5.09 -0.44 -12.58
CA ALA A 206 5.38 -1.22 -13.78
C ALA A 206 6.32 -2.40 -13.48
N ARG A 207 7.36 -2.20 -12.67
CA ARG A 207 8.32 -3.24 -12.29
C ARG A 207 7.68 -4.33 -11.42
N GLU A 208 6.83 -3.94 -10.48
CA GLU A 208 6.09 -4.85 -9.61
C GLU A 208 5.04 -5.63 -10.40
N SER A 209 4.32 -4.98 -11.32
CA SER A 209 3.38 -5.61 -12.24
C SER A 209 4.06 -6.63 -13.18
N VAL A 210 5.21 -6.28 -13.77
CA VAL A 210 6.02 -7.19 -14.59
C VAL A 210 6.56 -8.37 -13.77
N ARG A 211 7.01 -8.12 -12.54
CA ARG A 211 7.53 -9.18 -11.65
C ARG A 211 6.40 -10.12 -11.18
N GLY A 212 5.22 -9.58 -10.91
CA GLY A 212 4.01 -10.32 -10.58
C GLY A 212 3.57 -11.21 -11.75
N SER A 213 3.43 -10.65 -12.96
CA SER A 213 3.06 -11.41 -14.17
C SER A 213 4.08 -12.52 -14.47
N ALA A 214 5.38 -12.25 -14.34
CA ALA A 214 6.41 -13.28 -14.51
C ALA A 214 6.30 -14.41 -13.47
N SER A 215 6.04 -14.09 -12.19
CA SER A 215 5.86 -15.07 -11.12
C SER A 215 4.62 -15.95 -11.34
N ASP A 216 3.51 -15.36 -11.77
CA ASP A 216 2.26 -16.07 -12.01
C ASP A 216 2.32 -16.95 -13.26
N HIS A 217 3.01 -16.50 -14.30
CA HIS A 217 3.31 -17.32 -15.47
C HIS A 217 4.18 -18.54 -15.15
N LEU A 218 5.15 -18.41 -14.24
CA LEU A 218 5.98 -19.53 -13.78
C LEU A 218 5.16 -20.55 -12.97
N ARG A 219 4.25 -20.07 -12.10
CA ARG A 219 3.34 -20.94 -11.34
C ARG A 219 2.36 -21.66 -12.25
N ALA A 220 1.72 -20.96 -13.19
CA ALA A 220 0.81 -21.56 -14.16
C ALA A 220 1.52 -22.61 -15.04
N ALA A 221 2.76 -22.32 -15.49
CA ALA A 221 3.56 -23.28 -16.25
C ALA A 221 3.93 -24.53 -15.44
N TRP A 222 4.17 -24.37 -14.13
CA TRP A 222 4.46 -25.47 -13.22
C TRP A 222 3.24 -26.35 -12.98
N ASP A 223 2.10 -25.75 -12.64
CA ASP A 223 0.85 -26.48 -12.35
C ASP A 223 0.34 -27.23 -13.59
N ASP A 224 0.33 -26.57 -14.75
CA ASP A 224 -0.02 -27.20 -16.03
C ASP A 224 0.96 -28.33 -16.40
N GLY A 225 2.26 -28.14 -16.10
CA GLY A 225 3.28 -29.16 -16.32
C GLY A 225 3.05 -30.41 -15.48
N VAL A 226 2.76 -30.24 -14.20
CA VAL A 226 2.42 -31.34 -13.28
C VAL A 226 1.16 -32.09 -13.76
N GLU A 227 0.15 -31.38 -14.23
CA GLU A 227 -1.07 -31.98 -14.77
C GLU A 227 -0.82 -32.77 -16.07
N MET A 228 -0.06 -32.21 -17.02
CA MET A 228 0.28 -32.88 -18.27
C MET A 228 1.10 -34.16 -18.06
N PHE A 229 1.98 -34.18 -17.06
CA PHE A 229 2.72 -35.38 -16.65
C PHE A 229 1.82 -36.44 -15.99
N ARG A 230 0.76 -36.05 -15.28
CA ARG A 230 -0.24 -36.97 -14.73
C ARG A 230 -1.11 -37.61 -15.82
N GLU A 231 -1.39 -36.89 -16.91
CA GLU A 231 -2.21 -37.40 -18.02
C GLU A 231 -1.47 -38.39 -18.94
N SER A 232 -0.23 -38.09 -19.33
CA SER A 232 0.56 -38.97 -20.20
C SER A 232 2.04 -38.59 -20.23
N ALA A 233 2.87 -39.39 -19.55
CA ALA A 233 4.31 -39.16 -19.43
C ALA A 233 5.07 -39.15 -20.77
N LEU A 234 4.59 -39.88 -21.79
CA LEU A 234 5.26 -39.95 -23.10
C LEU A 234 5.02 -38.69 -23.96
N THR A 235 3.86 -38.07 -23.84
CA THR A 235 3.51 -36.86 -24.61
C THR A 235 3.69 -35.56 -23.82
N ALA A 236 3.85 -35.65 -22.50
CA ALA A 236 4.02 -34.52 -21.60
C ALA A 236 5.16 -33.56 -22.00
N PRO A 237 6.36 -34.02 -22.41
CA PRO A 237 7.45 -33.11 -22.76
C PRO A 237 7.11 -32.17 -23.92
N TRP A 238 6.47 -32.70 -24.97
CA TRP A 238 6.07 -31.91 -26.13
C TRP A 238 4.89 -30.97 -25.83
N ARG A 239 3.94 -31.41 -24.99
CA ARG A 239 2.81 -30.58 -24.54
C ARG A 239 3.27 -29.44 -23.63
N CYS A 240 4.18 -29.71 -22.70
CA CYS A 240 4.80 -28.70 -21.84
C CYS A 240 5.56 -27.66 -22.68
N ALA A 241 6.33 -28.10 -23.70
CA ALA A 241 7.03 -27.19 -24.60
C ALA A 241 6.05 -26.27 -25.36
N GLY A 242 4.96 -26.81 -25.91
CA GLY A 242 3.92 -26.02 -26.58
C GLY A 242 3.19 -25.07 -25.65
N ASN A 243 2.95 -25.47 -24.40
CA ASN A 243 2.29 -24.64 -23.39
C ASN A 243 3.21 -23.49 -22.92
N ASN A 244 4.48 -23.77 -22.66
CA ASN A 244 5.48 -22.78 -22.28
C ASN A 244 5.67 -21.71 -23.37
N VAL A 245 5.64 -22.09 -24.65
CA VAL A 245 5.67 -21.13 -25.77
C VAL A 245 4.41 -20.23 -25.76
N ARG A 246 3.23 -20.79 -25.48
CA ARG A 246 1.97 -20.04 -25.42
C ARG A 246 1.95 -19.07 -24.22
N LEU A 247 2.38 -19.53 -23.05
CA LEU A 247 2.48 -18.73 -21.83
C LEU A 247 3.53 -17.63 -21.99
N GLY A 248 4.71 -17.94 -22.54
CA GLY A 248 5.75 -16.96 -22.84
C GLY A 248 5.27 -15.87 -23.81
N ARG A 249 4.46 -16.24 -24.82
CA ARG A 249 3.86 -15.24 -25.73
C ARG A 249 2.86 -14.32 -25.01
N ARG A 250 2.06 -14.84 -24.06
CA ARG A 250 1.14 -14.02 -23.25
C ARG A 250 1.90 -13.08 -22.32
N LEU A 251 2.92 -13.58 -21.62
CA LEU A 251 3.79 -12.76 -20.78
C LEU A 251 4.43 -11.62 -21.58
N LEU A 252 4.94 -11.91 -22.78
CA LEU A 252 5.51 -10.88 -23.67
C LEU A 252 4.47 -9.83 -24.11
N GLN A 253 3.22 -10.21 -24.32
CA GLN A 253 2.13 -9.28 -24.65
C GLN A 253 1.79 -8.39 -23.45
N GLU A 254 1.63 -8.97 -22.27
CA GLU A 254 1.36 -8.23 -21.03
C GLU A 254 2.50 -7.28 -20.66
N VAL A 255 3.75 -7.73 -20.76
CA VAL A 255 4.93 -6.88 -20.53
C VAL A 255 4.99 -5.74 -21.55
N ALA A 256 4.62 -5.98 -22.81
CA ALA A 256 4.58 -4.95 -23.83
C ALA A 256 3.45 -3.92 -23.60
N GLU A 257 2.31 -4.34 -23.07
CA GLU A 257 1.20 -3.47 -22.66
C GLU A 257 1.60 -2.63 -21.45
N ILE A 258 2.10 -3.26 -20.37
CA ILE A 258 2.59 -2.55 -19.17
C ILE A 258 3.70 -1.55 -19.53
N SER A 259 4.62 -1.94 -20.41
CA SER A 259 5.71 -1.04 -20.84
C SER A 259 5.18 0.14 -21.66
N ARG A 260 4.15 -0.07 -22.47
CA ARG A 260 3.52 1.01 -23.25
C ARG A 260 2.77 1.97 -22.34
N ASP A 261 1.97 1.46 -21.42
CA ASP A 261 1.21 2.25 -20.46
C ASP A 261 2.15 3.08 -19.56
N ALA A 262 3.23 2.47 -19.07
CA ALA A 262 4.25 3.17 -18.30
C ALA A 262 4.96 4.27 -19.11
N LEU A 263 5.26 4.03 -20.39
CA LEU A 263 5.85 5.05 -21.28
C LEU A 263 4.88 6.20 -21.57
N GLU A 264 3.59 5.89 -21.76
CA GLU A 264 2.54 6.90 -21.96
C GLU A 264 2.37 7.76 -20.70
N ASP A 265 2.34 7.14 -19.52
CA ASP A 265 2.26 7.80 -18.22
C ASP A 265 3.50 8.66 -17.95
N LEU A 266 4.71 8.15 -18.18
CA LEU A 266 5.96 8.93 -18.06
C LEU A 266 5.98 10.12 -19.03
N SER A 267 5.51 9.92 -20.27
CA SER A 267 5.44 11.01 -21.24
C SER A 267 4.44 12.08 -20.83
N ARG A 268 3.34 11.70 -20.17
CA ARG A 268 2.32 12.59 -19.63
C ARG A 268 2.88 13.39 -18.46
N VAL A 269 3.47 12.72 -17.48
CA VAL A 269 4.16 13.35 -16.33
C VAL A 269 5.20 14.36 -16.81
N ASN A 270 6.01 14.02 -17.83
CA ASN A 270 7.05 14.91 -18.34
C ASN A 270 6.49 16.12 -19.12
N ARG A 271 5.39 15.97 -19.86
CA ARG A 271 4.68 17.10 -20.52
C ARG A 271 4.07 18.05 -19.50
N GLU A 272 3.44 17.51 -18.47
CA GLU A 272 2.85 18.28 -17.36
C GLU A 272 3.93 19.01 -16.57
N ARG A 273 5.08 18.38 -16.34
CA ARG A 273 6.25 19.02 -15.72
C ARG A 273 6.76 20.19 -16.55
N LYS A 274 6.89 20.03 -17.86
CA LYS A 274 7.36 21.11 -18.76
C LYS A 274 6.38 22.29 -18.78
N ALA A 275 5.08 22.01 -18.85
CA ALA A 275 4.05 23.05 -18.79
C ALA A 275 4.06 23.81 -17.45
N ARG A 276 4.35 23.13 -16.33
CA ARG A 276 4.50 23.76 -15.01
C ARG A 276 5.72 24.69 -14.92
N ILE A 277 6.85 24.30 -15.52
CA ILE A 277 8.07 25.15 -15.58
C ILE A 277 7.81 26.40 -16.43
N ASP A 278 7.19 26.23 -17.59
CA ASP A 278 6.87 27.35 -18.50
C ASP A 278 5.89 28.37 -17.85
N LEU A 279 5.03 27.93 -16.92
CA LEU A 279 4.11 28.77 -16.15
C LEU A 279 4.76 29.50 -14.95
N MET A 280 5.92 29.05 -14.48
CA MET A 280 6.66 29.69 -13.38
C MET A 280 7.67 30.74 -13.88
N ASP A 281 8.07 30.66 -15.15
CA ASP A 281 8.99 31.60 -15.82
C ASP A 281 8.26 32.75 -16.58
N SER A 282 6.93 32.88 -16.43
CA SER A 282 6.08 33.92 -17.05
C SER A 282 5.37 34.82 -16.03
#